data_AF-A0A945XQG4-F1
#
_entry.id   AF-A0A945XQG4-F1
#
_cell.length_a   1.000
_cell.length_b   1.000
_cell.length_c   1.000
_cell.angle_alpha   90.00
_cell.angle_beta   90.00
_cell.angle_gamma   90.00
#
_symmetry.space_group_name_H-M   'P 1'
#
loop_
_entity.id
_entity.type
_entity.pdbx_description
1 polymer ?
#
loop_
_entity_poly.entity_id
_entity_poly.type
_entity_poly.pdbx_seq_one_letter_code
_entity_poly.pdbx_strand_id
1 'polypeptide(L)'
;MILSVLMFFIGIHFMIMLLAAGYRITDLWYRIGDFWKGILARIAGLTLLDGILLSTLSGNALSSFAWGQLCYLVFHIVIFWVARMGIFLMETRRR
;
A
#
# COMPACT_ATOMS: atom_id res chain seq x y z
N MET A 1 1.86 11.50 -21.95
CA MET A 1 2.81 10.40 -21.62
C MET A 1 3.48 10.63 -20.28
N ILE A 2 4.20 11.74 -20.05
CA ILE A 2 4.88 12.03 -18.78
C ILE A 2 3.92 12.04 -17.58
N LEU A 3 2.77 12.71 -17.69
CA LEU A 3 1.75 12.75 -16.63
C LEU A 3 1.26 11.34 -16.22
N SER A 4 1.01 10.47 -17.20
CA SER A 4 0.60 9.08 -16.96
C SER A 4 1.64 8.28 -16.19
N VAL A 5 2.93 8.43 -16.55
CA VAL A 5 4.03 7.78 -15.84
C VAL A 5 4.15 8.31 -14.41
N LEU A 6 4.01 9.62 -14.20
CA LEU A 6 4.00 10.20 -12.85
C LEU A 6 2.82 9.67 -12.02
N MET A 7 1.62 9.62 -12.60
CA MET A 7 0.43 9.09 -11.92
C MET A 7 0.57 7.62 -11.56
N PHE A 8 1.25 6.81 -12.38
CA PHE A 8 1.57 5.44 -12.05
C PHE A 8 2.44 5.33 -10.78
N PHE A 9 3.53 6.10 -10.69
CA PHE A 9 4.38 6.11 -9.50
C PHE A 9 3.66 6.67 -8.27
N ILE A 10 2.81 7.67 -8.44
CA ILE A 10 1.97 8.20 -7.35
C ILE A 10 1.00 7.11 -6.86
N GLY A 11 0.38 6.35 -7.77
CA GLY A 11 -0.49 5.23 -7.41
C GLY A 11 0.24 4.15 -6.59
N ILE A 12 1.46 3.80 -6.99
CA ILE A 12 2.33 2.90 -6.19
C ILE A 12 2.57 3.47 -4.80
N HIS A 13 2.97 4.75 -4.72
CA HIS A 13 3.28 5.41 -3.45
C HIS A 13 2.07 5.44 -2.50
N PHE A 14 0.87 5.71 -3.01
CA PHE A 14 -0.36 5.68 -2.22
C PHE A 14 -0.65 4.30 -1.65
N MET A 15 -0.52 3.26 -2.48
CA MET A 15 -0.73 1.89 -2.02
C MET A 15 0.28 1.49 -0.95
N ILE A 16 1.56 1.89 -1.07
CA ILE A 16 2.58 1.71 -0.02
C ILE A 16 2.13 2.36 1.29
N MET A 17 1.72 3.63 1.25
CA MET A 17 1.31 4.37 2.45
C MET A 17 0.10 3.74 3.15
N LEU A 18 -0.89 3.28 2.36
CA LEU A 18 -2.09 2.60 2.88
C LEU A 18 -1.73 1.27 3.54
N LEU A 19 -0.92 0.45 2.87
CA LEU A 19 -0.47 -0.83 3.42
C LEU A 19 0.37 -0.63 4.70
N ALA A 20 1.28 0.34 4.71
CA ALA A 20 2.08 0.67 5.89
C ALA A 20 1.21 1.15 7.06
N ALA A 21 0.15 1.94 6.79
CA ALA A 21 -0.80 2.35 7.82
C ALA A 21 -1.60 1.15 8.36
N GLY A 22 -1.98 0.20 7.50
CA GLY A 22 -2.62 -1.06 7.89
C GLY A 22 -1.72 -1.97 8.72
N TYR A 23 -0.44 -2.13 8.34
CA TYR A 23 0.53 -2.90 9.12
C TYR A 23 0.71 -2.35 10.53
N ARG A 24 0.60 -1.04 10.70
CA ARG A 24 0.69 -0.40 12.00
C ARG A 24 -0.39 -0.87 12.99
N ILE A 25 -1.55 -1.33 12.51
CA ILE A 25 -2.57 -1.99 13.34
C ILE A 25 -2.02 -3.28 13.94
N THR A 26 -1.34 -4.07 13.11
CA THR A 26 -0.73 -5.34 13.51
C THR A 26 0.44 -5.13 14.45
N ASP A 27 1.31 -4.17 14.14
CA ASP A 27 2.49 -3.85 14.96
C ASP A 27 2.12 -3.29 16.34
N LEU A 28 1.06 -2.48 16.41
CA LEU A 28 0.59 -1.87 17.65
C LEU A 28 -0.59 -2.61 18.26
N TRP A 29 -0.86 -3.86 17.87
CA TRP A 29 -2.04 -4.62 18.32
C TRP A 29 -2.20 -4.63 19.85
N TYR A 30 -1.10 -4.87 20.58
CA TYR A 30 -1.08 -4.89 22.05
C TYR A 30 -1.30 -3.52 22.71
N ARG A 31 -1.13 -2.42 21.96
CA ARG A 31 -1.32 -1.03 22.43
C ARG A 31 -2.34 -0.28 21.59
N ILE A 32 -3.23 -1.00 20.92
CA ILE A 32 -4.13 -0.40 19.95
C ILE A 32 -5.05 0.62 20.62
N GLY A 33 -5.45 0.39 21.88
CA GLY A 33 -6.26 1.34 22.66
C GLY A 33 -5.66 2.74 22.82
N ASP A 34 -4.32 2.85 22.83
CA ASP A 34 -3.63 4.14 22.93
C ASP A 34 -3.56 4.87 21.57
N PHE A 35 -3.42 4.11 20.48
CA PHE A 35 -3.05 4.64 19.16
C PHE A 35 -4.15 4.52 18.10
N TRP A 36 -5.29 3.87 18.39
CA TRP A 36 -6.31 3.53 17.40
C TRP A 36 -6.83 4.76 16.66
N LYS A 37 -7.06 5.88 17.36
CA LYS A 37 -7.54 7.13 16.76
C LYS A 37 -6.56 7.66 15.70
N GLY A 38 -5.27 7.65 16.00
CA GLY A 38 -4.25 8.14 15.07
C GLY A 38 -4.07 7.23 13.85
N ILE A 39 -4.18 5.91 14.05
CA ILE A 39 -4.10 4.94 12.96
C ILE A 39 -5.33 5.07 12.04
N LEU A 40 -6.53 5.10 12.61
CA LEU A 40 -7.76 5.27 11.84
C LEU A 40 -7.81 6.62 11.12
N ALA A 41 -7.41 7.71 11.77
CA ALA A 41 -7.36 9.02 11.12
C ALA A 41 -6.42 9.01 9.90
N ARG A 42 -5.28 8.31 10.00
CA ARG A 42 -4.33 8.18 8.89
C ARG A 42 -4.89 7.32 7.75
N ILE A 43 -5.52 6.19 8.06
CA ILE A 43 -6.17 5.34 7.05
C ILE A 43 -7.30 6.12 6.37
N ALA A 44 -8.20 6.72 7.16
CA ALA A 44 -9.31 7.51 6.63
C ALA A 44 -8.85 8.68 5.76
N GLY A 45 -7.82 9.42 6.20
CA GLY A 45 -7.25 10.51 5.42
C GLY A 45 -6.63 10.06 4.10
N LEU A 46 -5.89 8.95 4.10
CA LEU A 46 -5.32 8.38 2.89
C LEU A 46 -6.41 7.87 1.93
N THR A 47 -7.41 7.16 2.44
CA THR A 47 -8.54 6.67 1.63
C THR A 47 -9.37 7.81 1.06
N LEU A 48 -9.59 8.89 1.83
CA LEU A 48 -10.29 10.08 1.36
C LEU A 48 -9.52 10.73 0.21
N LEU A 49 -8.21 10.94 0.39
CA LEU A 49 -7.36 11.53 -0.63
C LEU A 49 -7.29 10.65 -1.90
N ASP A 50 -7.29 9.33 -1.72
CA ASP A 50 -7.38 8.37 -2.81
C ASP A 50 -8.67 8.52 -3.60
N GLY A 51 -9.82 8.60 -2.90
CA GLY A 51 -11.12 8.83 -3.51
C GLY A 51 -11.22 10.17 -4.25
N ILE A 52 -10.61 11.23 -3.71
CA ILE A 52 -10.50 12.52 -4.39
C ILE A 52 -9.69 12.38 -5.69
N LEU A 53 -8.55 11.69 -5.66
CA LEU A 53 -7.74 11.47 -6.87
C LEU A 53 -8.48 10.64 -7.92
N LEU A 54 -9.13 9.56 -7.50
CA LEU A 54 -9.91 8.69 -8.40
C LEU A 54 -11.11 9.40 -9.03
N SER A 55 -11.73 10.35 -8.33
CA SER A 55 -12.86 11.13 -8.85
C SER A 55 -12.47 12.33 -9.70
N THR A 56 -11.23 12.84 -9.54
CA THR A 56 -10.75 14.02 -10.26
C THR A 56 -9.93 13.68 -11.50
N LEU A 57 -9.21 12.57 -11.48
CA LEU A 57 -8.42 12.13 -12.63
C LEU A 57 -9.32 11.54 -13.73
N SER A 58 -8.90 11.71 -14.99
CA SER A 58 -9.60 11.14 -16.15
C SER A 58 -8.62 10.56 -17.17
N GLY A 59 -9.15 9.71 -18.06
CA GLY A 59 -8.41 9.11 -19.17
C GLY A 59 -7.15 8.34 -18.74
N ASN A 60 -6.05 8.53 -19.47
CA ASN A 60 -4.80 7.79 -19.25
C ASN A 60 -4.15 8.06 -17.88
N ALA A 61 -4.42 9.23 -17.27
CA ALA A 61 -3.89 9.56 -15.95
C ALA A 61 -4.56 8.72 -14.86
N LEU A 62 -5.89 8.61 -14.90
CA LEU A 62 -6.69 7.75 -14.01
C LEU A 62 -6.28 6.28 -14.15
N SER A 63 -6.24 5.80 -15.40
CA SER A 63 -5.86 4.41 -15.67
C SER A 63 -4.46 4.10 -15.13
N SER A 64 -3.49 4.99 -15.34
CA SER A 64 -2.12 4.79 -14.85
C SER A 64 -2.04 4.80 -13.32
N PHE A 65 -2.77 5.69 -12.65
CA PHE A 65 -2.85 5.72 -11.19
C PHE A 65 -3.41 4.40 -10.63
N ALA A 66 -4.56 3.96 -11.14
CA ALA A 66 -5.19 2.70 -10.72
C ALA A 66 -4.31 1.48 -11.00
N TRP A 67 -3.64 1.43 -12.16
CA TRP A 67 -2.67 0.38 -12.47
C TRP A 67 -1.46 0.40 -11.54
N GLY A 68 -0.96 1.58 -11.15
CA GLY A 68 0.12 1.71 -10.17
C GLY A 68 -0.26 1.11 -8.83
N GLN A 69 -1.47 1.43 -8.34
CA GLN A 69 -2.03 0.85 -7.12
C GLN A 69 -2.14 -0.68 -7.21
N LEU A 70 -2.76 -1.20 -8.27
CA LEU A 70 -2.95 -2.64 -8.48
C LEU A 70 -1.62 -3.39 -8.62
N CYS A 71 -0.67 -2.86 -9.40
CA CYS A 71 0.64 -3.47 -9.57
C CYS A 71 1.37 -3.62 -8.25
N TYR A 72 1.37 -2.57 -7.41
CA TYR A 72 2.01 -2.65 -6.11
C TYR A 72 1.28 -3.62 -5.16
N LEU A 73 -0.06 -3.60 -5.17
CA LEU A 73 -0.85 -4.51 -4.33
C LEU A 73 -0.58 -5.98 -4.67
N VAL A 74 -0.56 -6.32 -5.96
CA VAL A 74 -0.23 -7.68 -6.43
C VAL A 74 1.20 -8.06 -6.07
N PHE A 75 2.16 -7.18 -6.32
CA PHE A 75 3.55 -7.37 -5.90
C PHE A 75 3.64 -7.65 -4.40
N HIS A 76 2.92 -6.89 -3.59
CA HIS A 76 2.96 -6.98 -2.14
C HIS A 76 2.29 -8.25 -1.60
N ILE A 77 1.15 -8.66 -2.15
CA ILE A 77 0.46 -9.88 -1.73
C ILE A 77 1.22 -11.13 -2.16
N VAL A 78 1.68 -11.16 -3.41
CA VAL A 78 2.25 -12.38 -4.02
C VAL A 78 3.76 -12.42 -3.83
N ILE A 79 4.48 -11.47 -4.40
CA ILE A 79 5.94 -11.55 -4.55
C ILE A 79 6.64 -11.32 -3.20
N PHE A 80 6.21 -10.30 -2.46
CA PHE A 80 6.84 -9.96 -1.18
C PHE A 80 6.69 -11.09 -0.14
N TRP A 81 5.49 -11.65 0.01
CA TRP A 81 5.27 -12.74 0.98
C TRP A 81 5.91 -14.06 0.56
N VAL A 82 5.89 -14.40 -0.73
CA VAL A 82 6.59 -15.59 -1.25
C VAL A 82 8.10 -15.46 -1.03
N ALA A 83 8.69 -14.31 -1.32
CA ALA A 83 10.11 -14.06 -1.07
C ALA A 83 10.45 -14.18 0.42
N ARG A 84 9.61 -13.61 1.30
CA ARG A 84 9.78 -13.70 2.76
C ARG A 84 9.72 -15.14 3.27
N MET A 85 8.77 -15.93 2.77
CA MET A 85 8.66 -17.36 3.09
C MET A 85 9.86 -18.16 2.58
N GLY A 86 10.34 -17.86 1.37
CA GLY A 86 11.56 -18.48 0.82
C GLY A 86 12.77 -18.25 1.71
N ILE A 87 12.99 -17.01 2.16
CA ILE A 87 14.09 -16.66 3.09
C ILE A 87 13.93 -17.40 4.43
N PHE A 88 12.73 -17.41 5.01
CA PHE A 88 12.46 -18.12 6.26
C PHE A 88 12.75 -19.63 6.17
N LEU A 89 12.37 -20.26 5.06
CA LEU A 89 12.66 -21.68 4.81
C LEU A 89 14.17 -21.95 4.64
N MET A 90 14.91 -21.04 4.01
CA MET A 90 16.36 -21.16 3.90
C MET A 90 17.06 -21.00 5.26
N GLU A 91 16.62 -20.03 6.07
CA GLU A 91 17.16 -19.77 7.41
C GLU A 91 16.93 -20.96 8.36
N THR A 92 15.73 -21.54 8.33
CA THR A 92 15.36 -22.70 9.16
C THR A 92 16.10 -23.97 8.74
N ARG A 93 16.44 -24.16 7.46
CA ARG A 93 17.30 -25.27 7.03
C ARG A 93 18.78 -25.12 7.41
N ARG A 94 19.22 -23.90 7.73
CA ARG A 94 20.63 -23.62 8.07
C ARG A 94 20.95 -23.81 9.55
N ARG A 95 19.92 -23.86 10.40
CA ARG A 95 20.00 -24.18 11.84
C ARG A 95 19.71 -25.66 12.06
#